data_AF-A0A167XG52-F1
#
_entry.id   AF-A0A167XG52-F1
#
_cell.length_a   1.000
_cell.length_b   1.000
_cell.length_c   1.000
_cell.angle_alpha   90.00
_cell.angle_beta   90.00
_cell.angle_gamma   90.00
#
_symmetry.space_group_name_H-M   'P 1'
#
loop_
_entity.id
_entity.type
_entity.pdbx_description
1 polymer ?
#
loop_
_entity_poly.entity_id
_entity_poly.type
_entity_poly.pdbx_seq_one_letter_code
_entity_poly.pdbx_strand_id
1 'polypeptide(L)'
;MSKFANTAVILIDPYNDFLHPEGKFAHVLQSNLIAGDTVARLKELVAGARGAKIPIYYGLHQQYEEGHYDGWKHMGLTHPILKANKMFEKGSWGAGFYEGLEPQL
;
A
#
# COMPACT_ATOMS: atom_id res chain seq x y z
N MET A 1 16.38 9.80 26.38
CA MET A 1 15.53 8.83 25.64
C MET A 1 14.93 9.54 24.43
N SER A 2 14.72 8.85 23.31
CA SER A 2 14.04 9.45 22.14
C SER A 2 12.67 9.98 22.57
N LYS A 3 12.27 11.17 22.09
CA LYS A 3 10.91 11.71 22.29
C LYS A 3 9.82 10.75 21.80
N PHE A 4 10.17 9.85 20.89
CA PHE A 4 9.26 8.93 20.21
C PHE A 4 9.51 7.45 20.59
N ALA A 5 10.06 7.19 21.78
CA ALA A 5 10.48 5.83 22.17
C ALA A 5 9.35 4.78 22.15
N ASN A 6 8.08 5.21 22.22
CA ASN A 6 6.89 4.35 22.21
C ASN A 6 6.01 4.60 20.97
N THR A 7 6.62 5.02 19.86
CA THR A 7 5.89 5.39 18.63
C THR A 7 6.45 4.60 17.45
N ALA A 8 5.54 4.17 16.58
CA ALA A 8 5.86 3.56 15.29
C ALA A 8 4.89 4.07 14.23
N VAL A 9 5.31 4.06 12.97
CA VAL A 9 4.43 4.25 11.82
C VAL A 9 4.15 2.88 11.21
N ILE A 10 2.90 2.62 10.86
CA ILE A 10 2.53 1.46 10.05
C ILE A 10 2.06 2.01 8.70
N LEU A 11 2.85 1.79 7.65
CA LEU A 11 2.52 2.19 6.29
C LEU A 11 1.77 1.05 5.61
N ILE A 12 0.49 1.27 5.34
CA ILE A 12 -0.42 0.26 4.81
C ILE A 12 -0.47 0.34 3.29
N ASP A 13 -0.23 -0.79 2.63
CA ASP A 13 -0.39 -1.00 1.20
C ASP A 13 0.12 0.14 0.28
N PRO A 14 1.38 0.63 0.43
CA PRO A 14 1.90 1.70 -0.43
C PRO A 14 2.30 1.17 -1.83
N TYR A 15 1.38 0.43 -2.47
CA TYR A 15 1.55 -0.21 -3.76
C TYR A 15 1.16 0.72 -4.92
N ASN A 16 1.79 0.51 -6.08
CA ASN A 16 1.47 1.24 -7.32
C ASN A 16 0.00 1.07 -7.73
N ASP A 17 -0.55 -0.13 -7.56
CA ASP A 17 -1.96 -0.41 -7.89
C ASP A 17 -2.96 0.48 -7.15
N PHE A 18 -2.59 1.02 -5.98
CA PHE A 18 -3.39 1.98 -5.23
C PHE A 18 -2.99 3.42 -5.49
N LEU A 19 -1.69 3.72 -5.47
CA LEU A 19 -1.20 5.11 -5.37
C LEU A 19 -0.85 5.72 -6.72
N HIS A 20 -0.51 4.92 -7.73
CA HIS A 20 -0.12 5.42 -9.04
C HIS A 20 -1.35 5.69 -9.92
N PRO A 21 -1.37 6.77 -10.72
CA PRO A 21 -2.48 7.06 -11.65
C PRO A 21 -2.76 5.96 -12.68
N GLU A 22 -1.75 5.14 -12.98
CA GLU A 22 -1.86 3.98 -13.90
C GLU A 22 -2.10 2.65 -13.17
N GLY A 23 -2.25 2.68 -11.83
CA GLY A 23 -2.54 1.51 -11.03
C GLY A 23 -3.94 0.97 -11.28
N LYS A 24 -4.15 -0.33 -11.03
CA LYS A 24 -5.43 -1.02 -11.28
C LYS A 24 -6.63 -0.36 -10.56
N PHE A 25 -6.43 0.29 -9.42
CA PHE A 25 -7.49 0.96 -8.64
C PHE A 25 -7.53 2.49 -8.78
N ALA A 26 -6.71 3.08 -9.66
CA ALA A 26 -6.63 4.52 -9.83
C ALA A 26 -8.01 5.14 -10.14
N HIS A 27 -8.79 4.52 -11.02
CA HIS A 27 -10.13 4.99 -11.39
C HIS A 27 -11.10 5.14 -10.20
N VAL A 28 -10.89 4.40 -9.10
CA VAL A 28 -11.71 4.48 -7.88
C VAL A 28 -11.16 5.52 -6.90
N LEU A 29 -9.83 5.61 -6.78
CA LEU A 29 -9.18 6.35 -5.69
C LEU A 29 -8.60 7.71 -6.09
N GLN A 30 -8.36 7.95 -7.38
CA GLN A 30 -7.57 9.08 -7.85
C GLN A 30 -8.12 10.44 -7.42
N SER A 31 -9.44 10.64 -7.44
CA SER A 31 -10.05 11.90 -6.99
C SER A 31 -9.75 12.17 -5.51
N ASN A 32 -9.83 11.15 -4.66
CA ASN A 32 -9.52 11.26 -3.24
C ASN A 32 -8.02 11.45 -2.99
N LEU A 33 -7.17 10.74 -3.74
CA LEU A 33 -5.71 10.86 -3.63
C LEU A 33 -5.24 12.28 -3.99
N ILE A 34 -5.79 12.85 -5.06
CA ILE A 34 -5.51 14.23 -5.49
C ILE A 34 -6.06 15.23 -4.48
N ALA A 35 -7.32 15.08 -4.05
CA ALA A 35 -7.94 16.01 -3.11
C ALA A 35 -7.20 16.08 -1.77
N GLY A 36 -6.62 14.95 -1.32
CA GLY A 36 -5.82 14.89 -0.10
C GLY A 36 -4.32 15.13 -0.28
N ASP A 37 -3.84 15.34 -1.51
CA ASP A 37 -2.40 15.35 -1.84
C ASP A 37 -1.65 14.17 -1.19
N THR A 38 -2.29 12.99 -1.25
CA THR A 38 -2.00 11.86 -0.35
C THR A 38 -0.59 11.36 -0.52
N VAL A 39 -0.13 11.20 -1.76
CA VAL A 39 1.22 10.70 -2.07
C VAL A 39 2.30 11.63 -1.52
N ALA A 40 2.14 12.95 -1.67
CA ALA A 40 3.10 13.91 -1.14
C ALA A 40 3.15 13.87 0.39
N ARG A 41 1.99 13.86 1.05
CA ARG A 41 1.90 13.76 2.52
C ARG A 41 2.47 12.44 3.06
N LEU A 42 2.29 11.32 2.36
CA LEU A 42 2.91 10.05 2.73
C LEU A 42 4.44 10.12 2.65
N LYS A 43 4.99 10.73 1.59
CA LYS A 43 6.45 10.94 1.46
C LYS A 43 6.99 11.83 2.57
N GLU A 44 6.29 12.91 2.90
CA GLU A 44 6.64 13.80 4.02
C GLU A 44 6.63 13.05 5.37
N LEU A 45 5.58 12.25 5.64
CA LEU A 45 5.47 11.41 6.83
C LEU A 45 6.65 10.44 6.95
N VAL A 46 6.95 9.72 5.86
CA VAL A 46 8.04 8.74 5.81
C VAL A 46 9.40 9.42 6.03
N ALA A 47 9.65 10.55 5.38
CA ALA A 47 10.87 11.32 5.57
C ALA A 47 11.02 11.82 7.02
N GLY A 48 9.94 12.36 7.60
CA GLY A 48 9.92 12.83 8.98
C GLY A 48 10.15 11.71 9.99
N ALA A 49 9.47 10.56 9.82
CA ALA A 49 9.64 9.39 10.67
C ALA A 49 11.09 8.87 10.63
N ARG A 50 11.68 8.75 9.43
CA ARG A 50 13.09 8.36 9.25
C ARG A 50 14.04 9.35 9.93
N GLY A 51 13.86 10.65 9.70
CA GLY A 51 14.69 11.70 10.33
C GLY A 51 14.61 11.69 11.86
N ALA A 52 13.43 11.36 12.41
CA ALA A 52 13.20 11.23 13.84
C ALA A 52 13.57 9.85 14.42
N LYS A 53 14.08 8.91 13.60
CA LYS A 53 14.37 7.52 13.97
C LYS A 53 13.17 6.77 14.55
N ILE A 54 11.98 7.07 14.04
CA ILE A 54 10.75 6.34 14.34
C ILE A 54 10.71 5.11 13.41
N PRO A 55 10.53 3.90 13.94
CA PRO A 55 10.42 2.70 13.12
C PRO A 55 9.18 2.77 12.21
N ILE A 56 9.36 2.38 10.96
CA ILE A 56 8.29 2.24 9.97
C ILE A 56 8.11 0.76 9.67
N TYR A 57 6.92 0.24 9.96
CA TYR A 57 6.51 -1.12 9.60
C TYR A 57 5.57 -1.07 8.41
N TYR A 58 5.59 -2.12 7.60
CA TYR A 58 4.77 -2.20 6.40
C TYR A 58 3.68 -3.26 6.61
N GLY A 59 2.43 -2.83 6.57
CA GLY A 59 1.28 -3.73 6.57
C GLY A 59 0.82 -3.91 5.14
N LEU A 60 1.19 -5.04 4.54
CA LEU A 60 1.01 -5.26 3.11
C LEU A 60 -0.13 -6.24 2.82
N HIS A 61 -0.89 -5.91 1.79
CA HIS A 61 -1.90 -6.77 1.21
C HIS A 61 -1.24 -8.02 0.67
N GLN A 62 -1.93 -9.15 0.82
CA GLN A 62 -1.53 -10.38 0.16
C GLN A 62 -1.56 -10.17 -1.35
N GLN A 63 -0.41 -10.31 -2.01
CA GLN A 63 -0.32 -10.23 -3.46
C GLN A 63 -1.17 -11.32 -4.12
N TYR A 64 -1.78 -11.04 -5.26
CA TYR A 64 -2.54 -12.05 -6.01
C TYR A 64 -1.60 -13.04 -6.70
N GLU A 65 -1.89 -14.33 -6.56
CA GLU A 65 -1.35 -15.43 -7.36
C GLU A 65 -2.52 -16.27 -7.86
N GLU A 66 -2.35 -16.92 -9.01
CA GLU A 66 -3.37 -17.80 -9.55
C GLU A 66 -3.73 -18.90 -8.55
N GLY A 67 -5.02 -19.11 -8.32
CA GLY A 67 -5.52 -20.06 -7.34
C GLY A 67 -5.58 -19.57 -5.88
N HIS A 68 -5.14 -18.35 -5.54
CA HIS A 68 -5.17 -17.84 -4.15
C HIS A 68 -6.54 -17.91 -3.47
N TYR A 69 -7.58 -17.74 -4.27
CA TYR A 69 -8.96 -17.69 -3.82
C TYR A 69 -9.71 -19.01 -4.04
N ASP A 70 -9.02 -20.06 -4.50
CA ASP A 70 -9.69 -21.31 -4.87
C ASP A 70 -10.08 -22.11 -3.62
N GLY A 71 -11.25 -22.73 -3.68
CA GLY A 71 -11.84 -23.44 -2.54
C GLY A 71 -12.36 -22.54 -1.42
N TRP A 72 -12.22 -21.21 -1.52
CA TRP A 72 -12.81 -20.28 -0.55
C TRP A 72 -14.33 -20.36 -0.61
N LYS A 73 -14.96 -20.73 0.51
CA LYS A 73 -16.43 -20.83 0.63
C LYS A 73 -17.08 -19.53 1.12
N HIS A 74 -16.31 -18.65 1.75
CA HIS A 74 -16.80 -17.42 2.38
C HIS A 74 -15.86 -16.26 2.09
N MET A 75 -15.99 -15.69 0.89
CA MET A 75 -15.28 -14.46 0.53
C MET A 75 -15.91 -13.25 1.23
N GLY A 76 -15.08 -12.45 1.90
CA GLY A 76 -15.46 -11.09 2.31
C GLY A 76 -15.83 -10.19 1.11
N LEU A 77 -16.56 -9.11 1.37
CA LEU A 77 -17.25 -8.29 0.37
C LEU A 77 -16.35 -7.77 -0.77
N THR A 78 -15.10 -7.43 -0.48
CA THR A 78 -14.16 -6.87 -1.46
C THR A 78 -13.42 -7.93 -2.27
N HIS A 79 -13.29 -9.16 -1.77
CA HIS A 79 -12.48 -10.20 -2.41
C HIS A 79 -12.89 -10.54 -3.85
N PRO A 80 -14.19 -10.60 -4.24
CA PRO A 80 -14.55 -10.85 -5.63
C PRO A 80 -13.97 -9.82 -6.61
N ILE A 81 -13.98 -8.54 -6.23
CA ILE A 81 -13.41 -7.46 -7.05
C ILE A 81 -11.88 -7.55 -7.05
N LEU A 82 -11.26 -7.81 -5.89
CA LEU A 82 -9.81 -7.98 -5.80
C LEU A 82 -9.31 -9.18 -6.63
N LYS A 83 -10.05 -10.31 -6.62
CA LYS A 83 -9.78 -11.50 -7.44
C LYS A 83 -9.93 -11.18 -8.93
N ALA A 84 -11.06 -10.60 -9.34
CA ALA A 84 -11.34 -10.31 -10.75
C ALA A 84 -10.32 -9.38 -11.39
N ASN A 85 -9.79 -8.42 -10.63
CA ASN A 85 -8.77 -7.48 -11.10
C ASN A 85 -7.32 -7.98 -10.88
N LYS A 86 -7.14 -9.14 -10.23
CA LYS A 86 -5.83 -9.66 -9.82
C LYS A 86 -5.03 -8.57 -9.08
N MET A 87 -5.63 -7.96 -8.06
CA MET A 87 -5.00 -6.83 -7.35
C MET A 87 -3.66 -7.24 -6.75
N PHE A 88 -2.64 -6.39 -6.92
CA PHE A 88 -1.26 -6.66 -6.47
C PHE A 88 -0.74 -7.99 -7.01
N GLU A 89 -0.96 -8.26 -8.30
CA GLU A 89 -0.50 -9.49 -8.95
C GLU A 89 1.01 -9.68 -8.76
N LYS A 90 1.41 -10.82 -8.20
CA LYS A 90 2.80 -11.07 -7.84
C LYS A 90 3.71 -10.95 -9.04
N GLY A 91 4.80 -10.20 -8.87
CA GLY A 91 5.76 -9.91 -9.93
C GLY A 91 5.31 -8.84 -10.93
N SER A 92 4.10 -8.30 -10.82
CA SER A 92 3.68 -7.14 -11.60
C SER A 92 4.25 -5.84 -11.03
N TRP A 93 4.35 -4.82 -11.88
CA TRP A 93 4.70 -3.46 -11.43
C TRP A 93 3.69 -2.88 -10.44
N GLY A 94 2.40 -3.21 -10.60
CA GLY A 94 1.31 -2.77 -9.70
C GLY A 94 1.48 -3.25 -8.25
N ALA A 95 2.07 -4.43 -8.07
CA ALA A 95 2.41 -5.00 -6.76
C ALA A 95 3.73 -4.47 -6.17
N GLY A 96 4.44 -3.63 -6.91
CA GLY A 96 5.62 -2.90 -6.42
C GLY A 96 5.23 -1.73 -5.54
N PHE A 97 6.16 -1.31 -4.67
CA PHE A 97 6.01 -0.10 -3.87
C PHE A 97 5.95 1.14 -4.78
N TYR A 98 5.18 2.13 -4.35
CA TYR A 98 5.22 3.46 -4.94
C TYR A 98 6.59 4.10 -4.71
N GLU A 99 7.13 4.74 -5.75
CA GLU A 99 8.47 5.33 -5.73
C GLU A 99 8.68 6.28 -4.53
N GLY A 100 9.71 5.99 -3.73
CA GLY A 100 10.08 6.76 -2.54
C GLY A 100 9.39 6.31 -1.25
N LEU A 101 8.48 5.33 -1.33
CA LEU A 101 7.82 4.70 -0.17
C LEU A 101 8.36 3.29 0.10
N GLU A 102 9.44 2.86 -0.55
CA GLU A 102 10.06 1.55 -0.35
C GLU A 102 10.61 1.39 1.08
N PRO A 103 10.61 0.17 1.63
CA PRO A 103 11.32 -0.13 2.87
C PRO A 103 12.82 0.20 2.75
N GLN A 104 13.40 0.70 3.84
CA GLN A 104 14.84 0.79 4.00
C GLN A 104 15.28 -0.37 4.88
N LEU A 105 16.08 -1.29 4.31
CA LEU A 105 16.67 -2.43 5.00
C LEU A 105 18.01 -2.04 5.66
#